data_AF-A0A3C1TR62-F1
#
_entry.id   AF-A0A3C1TR62-F1
#
_cell.length_a   1.000
_cell.length_b   1.000
_cell.length_c   1.000
_cell.angle_alpha   90.00
_cell.angle_beta   90.00
_cell.angle_gamma   90.00
#
_symmetry.space_group_name_H-M   'P 1'
#
loop_
_entity.id
_entity.type
_entity.pdbx_description
1 polymer ?
#
loop_
_entity_poly.entity_id
_entity_poly.type
_entity_poly.pdbx_seq_one_letter_code
_entity_poly.pdbx_strand_id
1 'polypeptide(L)'
;FSTGVIGQQLDISKFDTGIPKAIVKLSSDSMSGVAKGILTTDLVEKTASKQFEVNGKMVTISGVAKGSGMIRPDMATMLSFIFTDVKSTQAKLQQCLTTSVNQSFNRITVDGDTSTNDACTLSATGASGVDIHD
;
A
#
# COMPACT_ATOMS: atom_id res chain seq x y z
N PHE A 1 10.20 -2.24 2.04
CA PHE A 1 9.98 -0.79 2.27
C PHE A 1 10.31 -0.46 3.72
N SER A 2 10.83 0.73 4.00
CA SER A 2 11.18 1.19 5.36
C SER A 2 10.72 2.62 5.54
N THR A 3 10.40 3.00 6.77
CA THR A 3 10.01 4.35 7.16
C THR A 3 10.31 4.54 8.65
N GLY A 4 10.78 5.72 9.04
CA GLY A 4 11.24 5.98 10.41
C GLY A 4 12.43 6.92 10.43
N VAL A 5 13.28 6.77 11.43
CA VAL A 5 14.45 7.64 11.65
C VAL A 5 15.52 7.38 10.58
N ILE A 6 15.97 8.44 9.91
CA ILE A 6 17.03 8.39 8.90
C ILE A 6 18.39 8.17 9.58
N GLY A 7 19.23 7.31 8.99
CA GLY A 7 20.60 7.06 9.45
C GLY A 7 20.73 6.10 10.64
N GLN A 8 19.61 5.65 11.21
CA GLN A 8 19.62 4.64 12.28
C GLN A 8 19.75 3.23 11.68
N GLN A 9 20.74 2.48 12.16
CA GLN A 9 20.90 1.07 11.79
C GLN A 9 19.75 0.23 12.36
N LEU A 10 19.23 -0.68 11.54
CA LEU A 10 18.19 -1.61 11.96
C LEU A 10 18.78 -2.69 12.85
N ASP A 11 18.07 -3.01 13.94
CA ASP A 11 18.38 -4.17 14.76
C ASP A 11 17.91 -5.44 14.05
N ILE A 12 18.84 -6.12 13.38
CA ILE A 12 18.56 -7.30 12.56
C ILE A 12 18.06 -8.48 13.40
N SER A 13 18.42 -8.57 14.69
CA SER A 13 17.97 -9.66 15.57
C SER A 13 16.44 -9.71 15.74
N LYS A 14 15.77 -8.57 15.58
CA LYS A 14 14.30 -8.49 15.59
C LYS A 14 13.68 -9.17 14.37
N PHE A 15 14.37 -9.23 13.24
CA PHE A 15 13.89 -9.89 12.03
C PHE A 15 13.94 -11.41 12.19
N ASP A 16 15.02 -11.94 12.78
CA ASP A 16 15.19 -13.38 13.03
C ASP A 16 14.03 -13.96 13.85
N THR A 17 13.55 -13.20 14.84
CA THR A 17 12.43 -13.63 15.69
C THR A 17 11.06 -13.15 15.20
N GLY A 18 11.00 -12.04 14.47
CA GLY A 18 9.77 -11.41 14.01
C GLY A 18 9.19 -12.04 12.74
N ILE A 19 10.03 -12.34 11.75
CA ILE A 19 9.59 -12.90 10.47
C ILE A 19 8.87 -14.25 10.65
N PRO A 20 9.41 -15.24 11.39
CA PRO A 20 8.70 -16.51 11.58
C PRO A 20 7.32 -16.32 12.23
N LYS A 21 7.21 -15.41 13.20
CA LYS A 21 5.93 -15.07 13.85
C LYS A 21 4.94 -14.43 12.89
N ALA A 22 5.42 -13.58 11.97
CA ALA A 22 4.58 -12.97 10.95
C ALA A 22 4.04 -14.00 9.94
N ILE A 23 4.89 -14.94 9.51
CA ILE A 23 4.51 -16.01 8.57
C ILE A 23 3.39 -16.88 9.16
N VAL A 24 3.51 -17.30 10.42
CA VAL A 24 2.48 -18.13 11.08
C VAL A 24 1.14 -17.39 11.24
N LYS A 25 1.15 -16.05 11.20
CA LYS A 25 -0.04 -15.20 11.35
C LYS A 25 -0.65 -14.73 10.03
N LEU A 26 -0.16 -15.22 8.88
CA LEU A 26 -0.74 -14.87 7.59
C LEU A 26 -2.21 -15.30 7.54
N SER A 27 -3.09 -14.35 7.22
CA SER A 27 -4.53 -14.58 7.08
C SER A 27 -5.15 -13.50 6.19
N SER A 28 -6.22 -13.85 5.47
CA SER A 28 -7.01 -12.92 4.66
C SER A 28 -7.61 -11.76 5.47
N ASP A 29 -7.82 -11.96 6.77
CA ASP A 29 -8.49 -11.00 7.65
C ASP A 29 -7.49 -10.10 8.41
N SER A 30 -6.21 -10.14 8.03
CA SER A 30 -5.12 -9.47 8.74
C SER A 30 -4.84 -8.03 8.28
N MET A 31 -5.73 -7.42 7.51
CA MET A 31 -5.49 -6.09 6.93
C MET A 31 -5.27 -5.00 7.98
N SER A 32 -5.99 -5.04 9.12
CA SER A 32 -5.72 -4.13 10.25
C SER A 32 -4.34 -4.38 10.87
N GLY A 33 -3.90 -5.64 10.96
CA GLY A 33 -2.55 -5.96 11.43
C GLY A 33 -1.46 -5.37 10.53
N VAL A 34 -1.66 -5.41 9.21
CA VAL A 34 -0.76 -4.77 8.23
C VAL A 34 -0.79 -3.26 8.39
N ALA A 35 -1.97 -2.64 8.49
CA ALA A 35 -2.12 -1.20 8.63
C ALA A 35 -1.42 -0.69 9.91
N LYS A 36 -1.59 -1.36 11.05
CA LYS A 36 -0.88 -1.06 12.29
C LYS A 36 0.64 -1.20 12.16
N GLY A 37 1.09 -2.26 11.47
CA GLY A 37 2.51 -2.58 11.34
C GLY A 37 3.34 -1.56 10.56
N ILE A 38 2.70 -0.68 9.78
CA ILE A 38 3.38 0.33 8.97
C ILE A 38 3.32 1.75 9.55
N LEU A 39 2.58 1.98 10.65
CA LEU A 39 2.40 3.32 11.23
C LEU A 39 3.69 3.86 11.85
N THR A 40 3.80 5.19 11.90
CA THR A 40 4.87 5.89 12.63
C THR A 40 4.27 6.94 13.56
N THR A 41 4.23 8.21 13.14
CA THR A 41 3.57 9.32 13.84
C THR A 41 2.07 9.37 13.60
N ASP A 42 1.55 8.46 12.77
CA ASP A 42 0.14 8.34 12.44
C ASP A 42 -0.71 8.10 13.71
N LEU A 43 -1.79 8.87 13.89
CA LEU A 43 -2.72 8.67 15.00
C LEU A 43 -3.77 7.58 14.74
N VAL A 44 -4.01 7.26 13.47
CA VAL A 44 -5.04 6.31 13.03
C VAL A 44 -4.56 5.46 11.87
N GLU A 45 -5.05 4.22 11.83
CA GLU A 45 -4.95 3.31 10.68
C GLU A 45 -5.67 3.91 9.47
N LYS A 46 -5.14 3.63 8.26
CA LYS A 46 -5.73 4.09 6.99
C LYS A 46 -5.88 2.90 6.07
N THR A 47 -7.11 2.40 5.94
CA THR A 47 -7.46 1.27 5.07
C THR A 47 -8.68 1.63 4.23
N ALA A 48 -8.77 1.05 3.03
CA ALA A 48 -9.94 1.18 2.18
C ALA A 48 -10.13 -0.13 1.39
N SER A 49 -11.39 -0.55 1.21
CA SER A 49 -11.73 -1.70 0.37
C SER A 49 -13.01 -1.40 -0.42
N LYS A 50 -13.03 -1.84 -1.67
CA LYS A 50 -14.18 -1.73 -2.57
C LYS A 50 -14.37 -3.04 -3.31
N GLN A 51 -15.63 -3.44 -3.39
CA GLN A 51 -16.09 -4.58 -4.16
C GLN A 51 -17.08 -4.08 -5.21
N PHE A 52 -16.99 -4.64 -6.41
CA PHE A 52 -17.90 -4.34 -7.52
C PHE A 52 -18.02 -5.53 -8.47
N GLU A 53 -19.15 -5.61 -9.15
CA GLU A 53 -19.45 -6.72 -10.06
C GLU A 53 -19.12 -6.35 -11.52
N VAL A 54 -18.48 -7.27 -12.24
CA VAL A 54 -18.22 -7.19 -13.68
C VAL A 54 -18.65 -8.52 -14.29
N ASN A 55 -19.61 -8.50 -15.21
CA ASN A 55 -20.10 -9.70 -15.90
C ASN A 55 -20.49 -10.85 -14.95
N GLY A 56 -21.17 -10.55 -13.84
CA GLY A 56 -21.58 -11.56 -12.86
C GLY A 56 -20.47 -12.05 -11.93
N LYS A 57 -19.24 -11.52 -12.04
CA LYS A 57 -18.10 -11.86 -11.20
C LYS A 57 -17.74 -10.71 -10.29
N MET A 58 -17.42 -11.03 -9.04
CA MET A 58 -17.03 -10.04 -8.05
C MET A 58 -15.52 -9.71 -8.21
N VAL A 59 -15.18 -8.43 -8.28
CA VAL A 59 -13.80 -7.89 -8.22
C VAL A 59 -13.56 -7.07 -6.96
N THR A 60 -12.46 -7.36 -6.25
CA THR A 60 -12.05 -6.66 -5.04
C THR A 60 -10.84 -5.77 -5.32
N ILE A 61 -10.86 -4.56 -4.77
CA ILE A 61 -9.67 -3.73 -4.60
C ILE A 61 -9.58 -3.28 -3.14
N SER A 62 -8.42 -3.45 -2.53
CA SER A 62 -8.14 -3.06 -1.16
C SER A 62 -6.81 -2.34 -1.07
N GLY A 63 -6.68 -1.41 -0.13
CA GLY A 63 -5.45 -0.66 0.07
C GLY A 63 -5.24 -0.28 1.52
N VAL A 64 -3.96 -0.14 1.87
CA VAL A 64 -3.52 0.44 3.14
C VAL A 64 -2.54 1.58 2.85
N ALA A 65 -2.52 2.59 3.71
CA ALA A 65 -1.57 3.69 3.63
C ALA A 65 -1.09 4.13 5.01
N LYS A 66 0.08 4.78 5.06
CA LYS A 66 0.59 5.51 6.22
C LYS A 66 1.25 6.79 5.77
N GLY A 67 1.39 7.74 6.69
CA GLY A 67 1.93 9.07 6.45
C GLY A 67 1.09 10.11 7.20
N SER A 68 1.77 10.96 7.96
CA SER A 68 1.14 12.05 8.73
C SER A 68 2.05 13.27 8.93
N GLY A 69 3.28 13.21 8.41
CA GLY A 69 4.27 14.27 8.43
C GLY A 69 5.36 13.95 7.40
N MET A 70 6.14 14.96 7.03
CA MET A 70 7.09 14.97 5.91
C MET A 70 6.39 14.66 4.58
N ILE A 71 5.26 15.32 4.31
CA ILE A 71 4.46 15.07 3.10
C ILE A 71 4.41 16.32 2.21
N ARG A 72 5.10 16.27 1.06
CA ARG A 72 4.96 17.18 -0.09
C ARG A 72 5.35 16.48 -1.40
N PRO A 73 4.59 16.61 -2.51
CA PRO A 73 4.82 15.75 -3.68
C PRO A 73 5.98 16.17 -4.59
N ASP A 74 7.01 15.33 -4.61
CA ASP A 74 7.63 14.66 -5.79
C ASP A 74 7.81 13.17 -5.38
N MET A 75 6.66 12.54 -5.08
CA MET A 75 6.48 11.51 -4.05
C MET A 75 6.72 12.08 -2.62
N ALA A 76 5.78 11.91 -1.69
CA ALA A 76 5.75 12.52 -0.35
C ALA A 76 5.72 11.43 0.74
N THR A 77 6.25 11.61 1.99
CA THR A 77 6.46 10.54 3.03
C THR A 77 5.25 9.66 3.26
N MET A 78 5.12 8.64 2.42
CA MET A 78 3.90 7.87 2.29
C MET A 78 4.25 6.48 1.76
N LEU A 79 3.83 5.47 2.52
CA LEU A 79 3.81 4.10 2.04
C LEU A 79 2.35 3.74 1.78
N SER A 80 2.04 3.30 0.57
CA SER A 80 0.74 2.76 0.21
C SER A 80 0.88 1.45 -0.55
N PHE A 81 0.10 0.46 -0.11
CA PHE A 81 0.07 -0.87 -0.70
C PHE A 81 -1.35 -1.19 -1.11
N ILE A 82 -1.56 -1.39 -2.42
CA ILE A 82 -2.87 -1.63 -3.04
C ILE A 82 -2.86 -3.03 -3.64
N PHE A 83 -3.95 -3.75 -3.46
CA PHE A 83 -4.14 -5.13 -3.88
C PHE A 83 -5.46 -5.27 -4.61
N THR A 84 -5.49 -6.08 -5.65
CA THR A 84 -6.71 -6.43 -6.36
C THR A 84 -6.65 -7.87 -6.87
N ASP A 85 -7.80 -8.46 -7.12
CA ASP A 85 -7.94 -9.79 -7.72
C ASP A 85 -8.20 -9.74 -9.24
N VAL A 86 -8.25 -8.55 -9.86
CA VAL A 86 -8.38 -8.41 -11.34
C VAL A 86 -7.16 -8.98 -12.06
N LYS A 87 -7.38 -9.53 -13.26
CA LYS A 87 -6.32 -9.95 -14.18
C LYS A 87 -5.91 -8.76 -15.05
N SER A 88 -4.60 -8.50 -15.14
CA SER A 88 -4.07 -7.39 -15.91
C SER A 88 -2.59 -7.58 -16.21
N THR A 89 -2.07 -6.86 -17.20
CA THR A 89 -0.64 -6.77 -17.46
C THR A 89 0.03 -5.75 -16.54
N GLN A 90 1.32 -5.92 -16.27
CA GLN A 90 2.09 -4.95 -15.47
C GLN A 90 2.01 -3.53 -16.05
N ALA A 91 2.11 -3.39 -17.38
CA ALA A 91 2.04 -2.09 -18.04
C ALA A 91 0.68 -1.40 -17.81
N LYS A 92 -0.41 -2.16 -17.88
CA LYS A 92 -1.75 -1.62 -17.66
C LYS A 92 -1.99 -1.26 -16.19
N LEU A 93 -1.54 -2.10 -15.25
CA LEU A 93 -1.57 -1.78 -13.82
C LEU A 93 -0.77 -0.51 -13.52
N GLN A 94 0.42 -0.36 -14.10
CA GLN A 94 1.25 0.83 -13.93
C GLN A 94 0.56 2.08 -14.47
N GLN A 95 -0.10 2.01 -15.64
CA GLN A 95 -0.88 3.13 -16.18
C GLN A 95 -2.01 3.56 -15.23
N CYS A 96 -2.77 2.60 -14.70
CA CYS A 96 -3.82 2.85 -13.73
C CYS A 96 -3.25 3.48 -12.45
N LEU A 97 -2.16 2.92 -11.91
CA LEU A 97 -1.50 3.42 -10.71
C LEU A 97 -1.00 4.85 -10.89
N THR A 98 -0.27 5.13 -11.97
CA THR A 98 0.24 6.48 -12.28
C THR A 98 -0.89 7.51 -12.38
N THR A 99 -1.99 7.15 -13.05
CA THR A 99 -3.15 8.04 -13.18
C THR A 99 -3.77 8.33 -11.82
N SER A 100 -4.04 7.29 -11.03
CA SER A 100 -4.66 7.41 -9.72
C SER A 100 -3.79 8.21 -8.75
N VAL A 101 -2.49 7.94 -8.69
CA VAL A 101 -1.55 8.63 -7.80
C VAL A 101 -1.43 10.12 -8.16
N ASN A 102 -1.37 10.46 -9.45
CA ASN A 102 -1.36 11.86 -9.93
C ASN A 102 -2.64 12.63 -9.62
N GLN A 103 -3.76 11.93 -9.44
CA GLN A 103 -5.05 12.52 -9.09
C GLN A 103 -5.33 12.54 -7.57
N SER A 104 -4.49 11.87 -6.77
CA SER A 104 -4.70 11.70 -5.33
C SER A 104 -3.45 12.01 -4.52
N PHE A 105 -2.61 11.01 -4.23
CA PHE A 105 -1.47 11.13 -3.33
C PHE A 105 -0.47 12.22 -3.75
N ASN A 106 -0.23 12.40 -5.05
CA ASN A 106 0.65 13.47 -5.57
C ASN A 106 0.02 14.88 -5.49
N ARG A 107 -1.12 15.03 -4.82
CA ARG A 107 -1.77 16.32 -4.56
C ARG A 107 -1.89 16.64 -3.08
N ILE A 108 -1.37 15.77 -2.21
CA ILE A 108 -1.41 15.97 -0.75
C ILE A 108 -0.11 16.64 -0.29
N THR A 109 -0.25 17.71 0.49
CA THR A 109 0.86 18.32 1.24
C THR A 109 0.41 18.48 2.69
N VAL A 110 1.29 18.20 3.64
CA VAL A 110 1.04 18.40 5.08
C VAL A 110 1.91 19.53 5.61
N ASP A 111 3.22 19.41 5.46
CA ASP A 111 4.21 20.32 6.05
C ASP A 111 5.23 20.87 5.04
N GLY A 112 5.24 20.37 3.80
CA GLY A 112 6.08 20.93 2.75
C GLY A 112 7.45 20.24 2.59
N ASP A 113 7.70 19.16 3.32
CA ASP A 113 8.92 18.35 3.23
C ASP A 113 8.68 17.07 2.42
N THR A 114 9.55 16.79 1.45
CA THR A 114 9.50 15.59 0.60
C THR A 114 10.32 14.47 1.26
N SER A 115 9.81 13.23 1.26
CA SER A 115 10.54 12.09 1.85
C SER A 115 11.74 11.65 1.04
N THR A 116 12.55 10.81 1.66
CA THR A 116 13.57 9.99 0.98
C THR A 116 13.08 8.57 0.63
N ASN A 117 11.87 8.14 1.03
CA ASN A 117 11.49 6.72 1.05
C ASN A 117 10.07 6.40 0.57
N ASP A 118 9.52 7.21 -0.31
CA ASP A 118 8.14 7.04 -0.75
C ASP A 118 7.91 5.85 -1.65
N ALA A 119 6.78 5.20 -1.42
CA ALA A 119 6.39 4.05 -2.22
C ALA A 119 4.89 3.87 -2.29
N CYS A 120 4.39 3.69 -3.51
CA CYS A 120 3.04 3.23 -3.76
C CYS A 120 3.11 2.01 -4.69
N THR A 121 2.53 0.88 -4.28
CA THR A 121 2.52 -0.34 -5.09
C THR A 121 1.11 -0.80 -5.38
N LEU A 122 0.89 -1.35 -6.56
CA LEU A 122 -0.34 -2.06 -6.94
C LEU A 122 -0.01 -3.48 -7.34
N SER A 123 -0.58 -4.45 -6.64
CA SER A 123 -0.43 -5.88 -6.89
C SER A 123 -1.76 -6.48 -7.32
N ALA A 124 -1.75 -7.31 -8.37
CA ALA A 124 -2.94 -7.96 -8.89
C ALA A 124 -2.75 -9.47 -8.98
N THR A 125 -3.68 -10.26 -8.44
CA THR A 125 -3.56 -11.73 -8.39
C THR A 125 -4.24 -12.43 -9.56
N GLY A 126 -5.18 -11.78 -10.26
CA GLY A 126 -6.00 -12.41 -11.29
C GLY A 126 -7.03 -13.42 -10.78
N ALA A 127 -7.22 -13.53 -9.46
CA ALA A 127 -8.07 -14.56 -8.85
C ALA A 127 -9.58 -14.36 -9.11
N SER A 128 -10.06 -13.16 -9.46
CA SER A 128 -11.47 -12.95 -9.80
C SER A 128 -11.84 -13.53 -11.16
N GLY A 129 -10.85 -13.82 -12.02
CA GLY A 129 -11.06 -14.26 -13.39
C GLY A 129 -11.74 -13.22 -14.29
N VAL A 130 -11.74 -11.95 -13.87
CA VAL A 130 -12.11 -10.76 -14.67
C VAL A 130 -10.83 -10.14 -15.22
N ASP A 131 -10.79 -9.84 -16.51
CA ASP A 131 -9.71 -9.09 -17.12
C ASP A 131 -10.02 -7.57 -17.08
N ILE A 132 -9.01 -6.73 -16.95
CA ILE A 132 -9.17 -5.27 -16.92
C ILE A 132 -9.79 -4.68 -18.21
N HIS A 133 -9.91 -5.48 -19.26
CA HIS A 133 -10.56 -5.14 -20.52
C HIS A 133 -12.04 -5.54 -20.60
N ASP A 134 -12.55 -6.33 -19.65
CA ASP A 134 -13.96 -6.75 -19.56
C ASP A 134 -14.88 -5.61 -19.09
#